data_AF-A0A150PC77-F1
#
_entry.id   AF-A0A150PC77-F1
#
_cell.length_a   1.000
_cell.length_b   1.000
_cell.length_c   1.000
_cell.angle_alpha   90.00
_cell.angle_beta   90.00
_cell.angle_gamma   90.00
#
_symmetry.space_group_name_H-M   'P 1'
#
loop_
_entity.id
_entity.type
_entity.pdbx_description
1 polymer ?
#
loop_
_entity_poly.entity_id
_entity_poly.type
_entity_poly.pdbx_seq_one_letter_code
_entity_poly.pdbx_strand_id
1 'polypeptide(L)'
;MARYGYSFVPDRGFSAFSRDLGEGAWKDVSIKKYDTPDRMPPQLMEAPRPVAWKLRATWSIAALDEVLGIASASELAALDAEWDAAQRALHHFVASAEEGEDAAVREAATRVRAVMLKGNGTEQTRLGYDAEVDFGRSQAAAAKRTMEADLKKIGAGAHLKRIERATEALARGIGRGGGEKRLGTRAKRLRAAISGCVTAFNAIHDEITWLLAHTAPGVQRQQLEALHAPFLALLERYPPPARSGTRDDGEGEEEVATEEPADDEEEPASAPP
;
A
#
# COMPACT_ATOMS: atom_id res chain seq x y z
N MET A 1 -11.13 13.04 16.01
CA MET A 1 -10.60 13.06 17.40
C MET A 1 -10.39 11.61 17.84
N ALA A 2 -9.22 11.25 18.35
CA ALA A 2 -8.93 9.89 18.83
C ALA A 2 -9.48 9.73 20.26
N ARG A 3 -10.62 9.04 20.40
CA ARG A 3 -11.36 8.93 21.66
C ARG A 3 -10.94 7.73 22.51
N TYR A 4 -10.57 6.62 21.87
CA TYR A 4 -10.40 5.32 22.54
C TYR A 4 -8.93 4.86 22.68
N GLY A 5 -7.95 5.71 22.40
CA GLY A 5 -6.53 5.34 22.57
C GLY A 5 -5.91 4.52 21.43
N TYR A 6 -6.61 4.33 20.31
CA TYR A 6 -6.04 3.62 19.14
C TYR A 6 -4.75 4.24 18.59
N SER A 7 -4.42 5.49 18.94
CA SER A 7 -3.13 6.12 18.63
C SER A 7 -1.93 5.39 19.24
N PHE A 8 -2.12 4.55 20.25
CA PHE A 8 -1.07 3.77 20.91
C PHE A 8 -0.93 2.35 20.33
N VAL A 9 -1.81 1.94 19.42
CA VAL A 9 -1.71 0.65 18.75
C VAL A 9 -0.60 0.72 17.69
N PRO A 10 0.42 -0.16 17.75
CA PRO A 10 1.47 -0.18 16.74
C PRO A 10 0.93 -0.69 15.39
N ASP A 11 1.67 -0.41 14.33
CA ASP A 11 1.41 -0.89 12.97
C ASP A 11 1.15 -2.41 12.90
N ARG A 12 1.99 -3.21 13.54
CA ARG A 12 1.82 -4.67 13.65
C ARG A 12 0.57 -5.07 14.43
N GLY A 13 0.14 -4.24 15.39
CA GLY A 13 -1.09 -4.46 16.16
C GLY A 13 -2.34 -4.33 15.30
N PHE A 14 -2.38 -3.33 14.42
CA PHE A 14 -3.44 -3.19 13.42
C PHE A 14 -3.41 -4.31 12.38
N SER A 15 -2.23 -4.64 11.85
CA SER A 15 -2.08 -5.72 10.86
C SER A 15 -2.56 -7.08 11.41
N ALA A 16 -2.16 -7.42 12.64
CA ALA A 16 -2.57 -8.66 13.31
C ALA A 16 -4.09 -8.74 13.55
N PHE A 17 -4.79 -7.59 13.64
CA PHE A 17 -6.24 -7.55 13.82
C PHE A 17 -7.01 -8.10 12.60
N SER A 18 -6.37 -8.24 11.44
CA SER A 18 -6.95 -8.92 10.27
C SER A 18 -7.44 -10.34 10.62
N ARG A 19 -6.72 -11.06 11.48
CA ARG A 19 -7.13 -12.38 11.98
C ARG A 19 -8.40 -12.30 12.83
N ASP A 20 -8.48 -11.31 13.72
CA ASP A 20 -9.64 -11.10 14.59
C ASP A 20 -10.92 -10.81 13.76
N LEU A 21 -10.79 -10.22 12.56
CA LEU A 21 -11.89 -10.03 11.60
C LEU A 21 -12.31 -11.32 10.86
N GLY A 22 -11.48 -12.34 10.86
CA GLY A 22 -11.74 -13.66 10.27
C GLY A 22 -12.30 -14.69 11.25
N GLU A 23 -12.36 -14.37 12.54
CA GLU A 23 -12.70 -15.29 13.63
C GLU A 23 -13.92 -14.79 14.43
N GLY A 24 -14.39 -15.62 15.36
CA GLY A 24 -15.48 -15.29 16.28
C GLY A 24 -16.73 -14.74 15.59
N ALA A 25 -17.35 -13.73 16.19
CA ALA A 25 -18.56 -13.07 15.66
C ALA A 25 -18.33 -12.35 14.32
N TRP A 26 -17.08 -11.99 13.99
CA TRP A 26 -16.76 -11.33 12.73
C TRP A 26 -16.70 -12.30 11.55
N LYS A 27 -16.43 -13.60 11.79
CA LYS A 27 -16.41 -14.63 10.74
C LYS A 27 -17.70 -14.68 9.95
N ASP A 28 -18.84 -14.56 10.64
CA ASP A 28 -20.18 -14.66 10.03
C ASP A 28 -20.60 -13.36 9.31
N VAL A 29 -19.86 -12.27 9.50
CA VAL A 29 -20.05 -11.02 8.77
C VAL A 29 -19.40 -11.14 7.39
N SER A 30 -20.22 -11.45 6.38
CA SER A 30 -19.78 -11.55 4.99
C SER A 30 -19.67 -10.17 4.32
N ILE A 31 -18.47 -9.86 3.80
CA ILE A 31 -18.20 -8.63 3.05
C ILE A 31 -18.17 -8.84 1.52
N LYS A 32 -18.25 -10.09 1.04
CA LYS A 32 -18.00 -10.44 -0.38
C LYS A 32 -18.82 -9.65 -1.40
N LYS A 33 -20.06 -9.30 -1.06
CA LYS A 33 -20.96 -8.53 -1.94
C LYS A 33 -20.50 -7.08 -2.14
N TYR A 34 -19.81 -6.52 -1.15
CA TYR A 34 -19.51 -5.09 -1.05
C TYR A 34 -18.01 -4.79 -1.17
N ASP A 35 -17.15 -5.79 -0.97
CA ASP A 35 -15.71 -5.69 -1.14
C ASP A 35 -15.36 -5.70 -2.63
N THR A 36 -15.27 -4.51 -3.21
CA THR A 36 -14.94 -4.31 -4.63
C THR A 36 -13.56 -3.68 -4.76
N PRO A 37 -12.88 -3.85 -5.91
CA PRO A 37 -11.54 -3.31 -6.13
C PRO A 37 -11.43 -1.80 -5.89
N ASP A 38 -12.49 -1.05 -6.20
CA ASP A 38 -12.48 0.42 -6.14
C ASP A 38 -12.75 0.98 -4.73
N ARG A 39 -13.14 0.14 -3.76
CA ARG A 39 -13.33 0.48 -2.33
C ARG A 39 -14.06 1.81 -2.10
N MET A 40 -15.26 1.93 -2.67
CA MET A 40 -15.96 3.21 -2.81
C MET A 40 -16.86 3.53 -1.60
N PRO A 41 -16.90 4.80 -1.11
CA PRO A 41 -17.74 5.21 0.02
C PRO A 41 -19.24 4.88 -0.08
N PRO A 42 -19.91 4.95 -1.26
CA PRO A 42 -21.32 4.55 -1.39
C PRO A 42 -21.62 3.12 -0.93
N GLN A 43 -20.65 2.20 -1.07
CA GLN A 43 -20.81 0.81 -0.63
C GLN A 43 -20.95 0.71 0.90
N LEU A 44 -20.28 1.61 1.64
CA LEU A 44 -20.40 1.71 3.09
C LEU A 44 -21.75 2.28 3.54
N MET A 45 -22.42 3.07 2.68
CA MET A 45 -23.71 3.68 2.98
C MET A 45 -24.87 2.68 2.79
N GLU A 46 -24.73 1.75 1.84
CA GLU A 46 -25.75 0.76 1.51
C GLU A 46 -25.59 -0.55 2.30
N ALA A 47 -24.39 -0.85 2.81
CA ALA A 47 -24.11 -2.07 3.54
C ALA A 47 -24.74 -2.07 4.95
N PRO A 48 -25.19 -3.24 5.44
CA PRO A 48 -25.53 -3.40 6.86
C PRO A 48 -24.37 -2.95 7.75
N ARG A 49 -24.65 -2.34 8.91
CA ARG A 49 -23.60 -1.73 9.75
C ARG A 49 -22.43 -2.66 10.07
N PRO A 50 -22.61 -3.93 10.49
CA PRO A 50 -21.48 -4.83 10.74
C PRO A 50 -20.62 -5.07 9.50
N VAL A 51 -21.24 -5.13 8.32
CA VAL A 51 -20.54 -5.27 7.03
C VAL A 51 -19.72 -4.01 6.74
N ALA A 52 -20.32 -2.83 6.90
CA ALA A 52 -19.63 -1.55 6.72
C ALA A 52 -18.43 -1.40 7.68
N TRP A 53 -18.58 -1.80 8.96
CA TRP A 53 -17.49 -1.79 9.92
C TRP A 53 -16.35 -2.73 9.52
N LYS A 54 -16.67 -3.97 9.13
CA LYS A 54 -15.67 -4.94 8.69
C LYS A 54 -14.94 -4.44 7.46
N LEU A 55 -15.64 -3.89 6.46
CA LEU A 55 -15.03 -3.28 5.27
C LEU A 55 -14.07 -2.14 5.64
N ARG A 56 -14.50 -1.19 6.48
CA ARG A 56 -13.65 -0.07 6.90
C ARG A 56 -12.37 -0.57 7.58
N ALA A 57 -12.49 -1.52 8.50
CA ALA A 57 -11.35 -2.11 9.19
C ALA A 57 -10.42 -2.83 8.19
N THR A 58 -10.96 -3.75 7.38
CA THR A 58 -10.22 -4.51 6.36
C THR A 58 -9.49 -3.61 5.38
N TRP A 59 -10.15 -2.58 4.84
CA TRP A 59 -9.52 -1.66 3.88
C TRP A 59 -8.42 -0.81 4.51
N SER A 60 -8.61 -0.34 5.75
CA SER A 60 -7.57 0.41 6.46
C SER A 60 -6.34 -0.45 6.78
N ILE A 61 -6.55 -1.70 7.20
CA ILE A 61 -5.47 -2.66 7.46
C ILE A 61 -4.74 -3.00 6.17
N ALA A 62 -5.46 -3.29 5.08
CA ALA A 62 -4.85 -3.60 3.79
C ALA A 62 -3.99 -2.44 3.27
N ALA A 63 -4.42 -1.18 3.46
CA ALA A 63 -3.62 -0.01 3.10
C ALA A 63 -2.35 0.13 3.96
N LEU A 64 -2.42 -0.24 5.25
CA LEU A 64 -1.25 -0.29 6.12
C LEU A 64 -0.28 -1.40 5.70
N ASP A 65 -0.78 -2.61 5.44
CA ASP A 65 0.03 -3.76 5.03
C ASP A 65 0.76 -3.49 3.69
N GLU A 66 0.09 -2.82 2.75
CA GLU A 66 0.68 -2.37 1.49
C GLU A 66 1.88 -1.42 1.72
N VAL A 67 1.74 -0.46 2.64
CA VAL A 67 2.83 0.49 2.93
C VAL A 67 3.98 -0.17 3.69
N LEU A 68 3.67 -1.12 4.55
CA LEU A 68 4.67 -1.90 5.28
C LEU A 68 5.45 -2.82 4.33
N GLY A 69 4.88 -3.17 3.17
CA GLY A 69 5.46 -4.12 2.24
C GLY A 69 5.50 -5.51 2.84
N ILE A 70 4.44 -5.90 3.58
CA ILE A 70 4.31 -7.24 4.19
C ILE A 70 3.95 -8.28 3.12
N ALA A 71 4.63 -8.23 1.97
CA ALA A 71 4.78 -9.42 1.16
C ALA A 71 5.94 -10.20 1.76
N SER A 72 5.70 -11.46 2.10
CA SER A 72 6.77 -12.39 2.46
C SER A 72 7.81 -12.45 1.32
N ALA A 73 9.06 -12.84 1.63
CA ALA A 73 10.08 -13.01 0.60
C ALA A 73 9.63 -13.97 -0.52
N SER A 74 8.82 -14.98 -0.18
CA SER A 74 8.21 -15.89 -1.16
C SER A 74 7.15 -15.22 -2.04
N GLU A 75 6.34 -14.30 -1.51
CA GLU A 75 5.36 -13.57 -2.30
C GLU A 75 6.03 -12.55 -3.22
N LEU A 76 7.08 -11.85 -2.74
CA LEU A 76 7.88 -10.98 -3.60
C LEU A 76 8.56 -11.76 -4.73
N ALA A 77 9.15 -12.92 -4.44
CA ALA A 77 9.74 -13.78 -5.46
C ALA A 77 8.70 -14.30 -6.47
N ALA A 78 7.46 -14.53 -6.05
CA ALA A 78 6.38 -14.93 -6.95
C ALA A 78 5.91 -13.77 -7.85
N LEU A 79 5.83 -12.55 -7.31
CA LEU A 79 5.50 -11.34 -8.07
C LEU A 79 6.59 -11.00 -9.09
N ASP A 80 7.84 -11.10 -8.67
CA ASP A 80 9.04 -10.99 -9.50
C ASP A 80 9.00 -12.00 -10.65
N ALA A 81 8.82 -13.29 -10.33
CA ALA A 81 8.75 -14.36 -11.33
C ALA A 81 7.64 -14.14 -12.38
N GLU A 82 6.49 -13.60 -11.99
CA GLU A 82 5.40 -13.27 -12.92
C GLU A 82 5.75 -12.06 -13.80
N TRP A 83 6.39 -11.03 -13.24
CA TRP A 83 6.90 -9.90 -14.00
C TRP A 83 7.91 -10.35 -15.06
N ASP A 84 8.85 -11.18 -14.64
CA ASP A 84 9.86 -11.83 -15.46
C ASP A 84 9.26 -12.67 -16.59
N ALA A 85 8.24 -13.47 -16.28
CA ALA A 85 7.52 -14.27 -17.27
C ALA A 85 6.80 -13.39 -18.29
N ALA A 86 6.23 -12.25 -17.87
CA ALA A 86 5.60 -11.29 -18.77
C ALA A 86 6.62 -10.64 -19.72
N GLN A 87 7.81 -10.27 -19.22
CA GLN A 87 8.90 -9.73 -20.05
C GLN A 87 9.40 -10.75 -21.08
N ARG A 88 9.65 -12.00 -20.67
CA ARG A 88 10.05 -13.08 -21.58
C ARG A 88 8.99 -13.35 -22.65
N ALA A 89 7.71 -13.34 -22.27
CA ALA A 89 6.62 -13.51 -23.22
C ALA A 89 6.59 -12.40 -24.29
N LEU A 90 6.79 -11.14 -23.89
CA LEU A 90 6.92 -10.04 -24.86
C LEU A 90 8.15 -10.23 -25.76
N HIS A 91 9.30 -10.58 -25.19
CA HIS A 91 10.53 -10.82 -25.95
C HIS A 91 10.34 -11.87 -27.05
N HIS A 92 9.79 -13.04 -26.70
CA HIS A 92 9.55 -14.11 -27.67
C HIS A 92 8.52 -13.70 -28.74
N PHE A 93 7.47 -12.98 -28.34
CA PHE A 93 6.46 -12.48 -29.28
C PHE A 93 7.06 -11.50 -30.30
N VAL A 94 7.88 -10.56 -29.84
CA VAL A 94 8.56 -9.59 -30.70
C VAL A 94 9.56 -10.31 -31.63
N ALA A 95 10.35 -11.25 -31.11
CA ALA A 95 11.29 -12.03 -31.92
C ALA A 95 10.56 -12.80 -33.04
N SER A 96 9.42 -13.42 -32.74
CA SER A 96 8.60 -14.10 -33.76
C SER A 96 8.07 -13.14 -34.82
N ALA A 97 7.71 -11.90 -34.44
CA ALA A 97 7.27 -10.87 -35.39
C ALA A 97 8.42 -10.35 -36.28
N GLU A 98 9.67 -10.36 -35.80
CA GLU A 98 10.86 -10.00 -36.58
C GLU A 98 11.20 -11.03 -37.67
N GLU A 99 10.76 -12.28 -37.50
CA GLU A 99 10.97 -13.37 -38.46
C GLU A 99 9.80 -13.52 -39.46
N GLY A 100 8.72 -12.76 -39.30
CA GLY A 100 7.52 -12.84 -40.13
C GLY A 100 7.72 -12.41 -41.59
N GLU A 101 6.84 -12.86 -42.48
CA GLU A 101 6.93 -12.58 -43.93
C GLU A 101 6.63 -11.10 -44.28
N ASP A 102 5.78 -10.41 -43.51
CA ASP A 102 5.42 -9.01 -43.75
C ASP A 102 6.56 -8.06 -43.31
N ALA A 103 7.17 -7.39 -44.29
CA ALA A 103 8.25 -6.42 -44.06
C ALA A 103 7.85 -5.28 -43.11
N ALA A 104 6.61 -4.77 -43.18
CA ALA A 104 6.15 -3.69 -42.32
C ALA A 104 5.92 -4.16 -40.87
N VAL A 105 5.59 -5.44 -40.68
CA VAL A 105 5.52 -6.06 -39.33
C VAL A 105 6.92 -6.24 -38.76
N ARG A 106 7.88 -6.71 -39.55
CA ARG A 106 9.27 -6.86 -39.12
C ARG A 106 9.90 -5.54 -38.68
N GLU A 107 9.75 -4.50 -39.49
CA GLU A 107 10.28 -3.17 -39.14
C GLU A 107 9.65 -2.61 -37.87
N ALA A 108 8.34 -2.78 -37.69
CA ALA A 108 7.65 -2.38 -36.45
C ALA A 108 8.15 -3.20 -35.25
N ALA A 109 8.37 -4.51 -35.41
CA ALA A 109 8.89 -5.38 -34.37
C ALA A 109 10.31 -4.99 -33.94
N THR A 110 11.19 -4.65 -34.89
CA THR A 110 12.55 -4.14 -34.59
C THR A 110 12.52 -2.84 -33.81
N ARG A 111 11.64 -1.89 -34.17
CA ARG A 111 11.45 -0.65 -33.39
C ARG A 111 10.93 -0.94 -31.99
N VAL A 112 9.95 -1.83 -31.86
CA VAL A 112 9.42 -2.25 -30.55
C VAL A 112 10.50 -2.92 -29.70
N ARG A 113 11.32 -3.83 -30.27
CA ARG A 113 12.44 -4.45 -29.56
C ARG A 113 13.39 -3.40 -29.01
N ALA A 114 13.80 -2.44 -29.83
CA ALA A 114 14.77 -1.41 -29.46
C ALA A 114 14.27 -0.49 -28.32
N VAL A 115 12.97 -0.20 -28.27
CA VAL A 115 12.39 0.71 -27.27
C VAL A 115 11.91 -0.02 -26.01
N MET A 116 11.34 -1.22 -26.18
CA MET A 116 10.63 -1.91 -25.10
C MET A 116 11.50 -2.93 -24.36
N LEU A 117 12.63 -3.36 -24.90
CA LEU A 117 13.45 -4.42 -24.29
C LEU A 117 14.90 -3.93 -24.07
N LYS A 118 15.59 -4.50 -23.08
CA LYS A 118 17.01 -4.19 -22.82
C LYS A 118 17.94 -5.29 -23.35
N GLY A 119 19.06 -4.84 -23.91
CA GLY A 119 20.13 -5.68 -24.46
C GLY A 119 19.59 -6.73 -25.43
N ASN A 120 19.91 -8.01 -25.19
CA ASN A 120 19.44 -9.12 -26.02
C ASN A 120 17.94 -9.43 -25.91
N GLY A 121 17.22 -8.72 -25.04
CA GLY A 121 15.76 -8.74 -24.97
C GLY A 121 15.19 -9.13 -23.61
N THR A 122 16.02 -9.64 -22.70
CA THR A 122 15.63 -10.06 -21.34
C THR A 122 16.54 -9.48 -20.26
N GLU A 123 17.45 -8.55 -20.56
CA GLU A 123 18.38 -8.03 -19.53
C GLU A 123 17.66 -7.27 -18.42
N GLN A 124 16.44 -6.81 -18.67
CA GLN A 124 15.58 -6.20 -17.68
C GLN A 124 15.16 -7.16 -16.55
N THR A 125 15.24 -8.48 -16.73
CA THR A 125 14.94 -9.52 -15.71
C THR A 125 16.08 -9.72 -14.70
N ARG A 126 17.11 -8.87 -14.74
CA ARG A 126 18.24 -8.88 -13.79
C ARG A 126 18.27 -7.63 -12.93
N LEU A 127 17.25 -6.78 -13.07
CA LEU A 127 17.14 -5.54 -12.32
C LEU A 127 16.71 -5.86 -10.88
N GLY A 128 17.04 -4.98 -9.94
CA GLY A 128 16.39 -5.04 -8.63
C GLY A 128 14.95 -4.55 -8.72
N TYR A 129 14.09 -4.99 -7.80
CA TYR A 129 12.64 -4.71 -7.84
C TYR A 129 12.25 -3.25 -8.11
N ASP A 130 12.97 -2.29 -7.52
CA ASP A 130 12.73 -0.86 -7.79
C ASP A 130 12.95 -0.48 -9.26
N ALA A 131 14.03 -0.98 -9.84
CA ALA A 131 14.38 -0.72 -11.23
C ALA A 131 13.48 -1.49 -12.22
N GLU A 132 12.96 -2.66 -11.84
CA GLU A 132 11.95 -3.39 -12.61
C GLU A 132 10.64 -2.62 -12.69
N VAL A 133 10.18 -2.09 -11.55
CA VAL A 133 8.98 -1.27 -11.48
C VAL A 133 9.13 -0.01 -12.33
N ASP A 134 10.26 0.70 -12.22
CA ASP A 134 10.52 1.88 -13.01
C ASP A 134 10.62 1.56 -14.52
N PHE A 135 11.22 0.42 -14.86
CA PHE A 135 11.30 -0.04 -16.24
C PHE A 135 9.91 -0.36 -16.82
N GLY A 136 9.10 -1.16 -16.12
CA GLY A 136 7.74 -1.51 -16.53
C GLY A 136 6.83 -0.29 -16.71
N ARG A 137 6.95 0.71 -15.84
CA ARG A 137 6.24 1.99 -15.99
C ARG A 137 6.73 2.79 -17.19
N SER A 138 8.03 2.77 -17.49
CA SER A 138 8.56 3.42 -18.69
C SER A 138 8.09 2.74 -19.97
N GLN A 139 7.98 1.39 -19.99
CA GLN A 139 7.37 0.64 -21.10
C GLN A 139 5.89 1.04 -21.29
N ALA A 140 5.10 1.12 -20.21
CA ALA A 140 3.70 1.55 -20.29
C ALA A 140 3.55 2.99 -20.81
N ALA A 141 4.45 3.89 -20.43
CA ALA A 141 4.48 5.26 -20.93
C ALA A 141 4.88 5.33 -22.42
N ALA A 142 5.91 4.58 -22.83
CA ALA A 142 6.34 4.49 -24.22
C ALA A 142 5.26 3.86 -25.11
N ALA A 143 4.55 2.86 -24.62
CA ALA A 143 3.44 2.22 -25.32
C ALA A 143 2.34 3.22 -25.71
N LYS A 144 2.05 4.19 -24.84
CA LYS A 144 1.02 5.22 -25.07
C LYS A 144 1.53 6.41 -25.89
N ARG A 145 2.83 6.73 -25.82
CA ARG A 145 3.37 7.97 -26.42
C ARG A 145 4.00 7.76 -27.78
N THR A 146 4.86 6.76 -27.90
CA THR A 146 5.75 6.63 -29.07
C THR A 146 5.53 5.33 -29.83
N MET A 147 5.04 4.27 -29.18
CA MET A 147 4.99 2.92 -29.75
C MET A 147 3.58 2.39 -30.03
N GLU A 148 2.52 3.20 -29.85
CA GLU A 148 1.14 2.71 -29.97
C GLU A 148 0.85 2.07 -31.34
N ALA A 149 1.25 2.74 -32.42
CA ALA A 149 1.02 2.27 -33.78
C ALA A 149 1.79 0.97 -34.08
N ASP A 150 3.06 0.89 -33.68
CA ASP A 150 3.91 -0.29 -33.90
C ASP A 150 3.42 -1.49 -33.07
N LEU A 151 3.05 -1.26 -31.80
CA LEU A 151 2.47 -2.30 -30.94
C LEU A 151 1.14 -2.83 -31.48
N LYS A 152 0.32 -1.95 -32.07
CA LYS A 152 -0.92 -2.35 -32.75
C LYS A 152 -0.63 -3.14 -34.02
N LYS A 153 0.36 -2.70 -34.81
CA LYS A 153 0.79 -3.35 -36.06
C LYS A 153 1.27 -4.78 -35.81
N ILE A 154 2.03 -5.02 -34.75
CA ILE A 154 2.54 -6.36 -34.41
C ILE A 154 1.58 -7.17 -33.51
N GLY A 155 0.52 -6.57 -32.97
CA GLY A 155 -0.45 -7.25 -32.11
C GLY A 155 0.00 -7.48 -30.66
N ALA A 156 1.00 -6.74 -30.17
CA ALA A 156 1.60 -6.96 -28.84
C ALA A 156 0.79 -6.37 -27.66
N GLY A 157 -0.39 -5.78 -27.90
CA GLY A 157 -1.15 -5.04 -26.89
C GLY A 157 -1.52 -5.87 -25.64
N ALA A 158 -1.80 -7.17 -25.79
CA ALA A 158 -2.08 -8.05 -24.66
C ALA A 158 -0.86 -8.29 -23.77
N HIS A 159 0.33 -8.40 -24.36
CA HIS A 159 1.59 -8.57 -23.63
C HIS A 159 1.93 -7.32 -22.81
N LEU A 160 1.72 -6.13 -23.37
CA LEU A 160 1.95 -4.87 -22.64
C LEU A 160 0.98 -4.71 -21.47
N LYS A 161 -0.30 -5.09 -21.63
CA LYS A 161 -1.25 -5.10 -20.51
C LYS A 161 -0.85 -6.07 -19.40
N ARG A 162 -0.27 -7.23 -19.74
CA ARG A 162 0.24 -8.17 -18.74
C ARG A 162 1.43 -7.56 -17.98
N ILE A 163 2.37 -6.94 -18.69
CA ILE A 163 3.50 -6.23 -18.08
C ILE A 163 3.03 -5.11 -17.15
N GLU A 164 2.08 -4.27 -17.57
CA GLU A 164 1.53 -3.18 -16.73
C GLU A 164 0.92 -3.73 -15.43
N ARG A 165 0.14 -4.82 -15.52
CA ARG A 165 -0.45 -5.48 -14.34
C ARG A 165 0.60 -6.06 -13.40
N ALA A 166 1.57 -6.80 -13.94
CA ALA A 166 2.63 -7.41 -13.15
C ALA A 166 3.52 -6.34 -12.49
N THR A 167 3.82 -5.27 -13.22
CA THR A 167 4.59 -4.12 -12.73
C THR A 167 3.89 -3.46 -11.55
N GLU A 168 2.59 -3.19 -11.65
CA GLU A 168 1.86 -2.58 -10.54
C GLU A 168 1.64 -3.56 -9.37
N ALA A 169 1.58 -4.87 -9.63
CA ALA A 169 1.54 -5.86 -8.55
C ALA A 169 2.87 -5.92 -7.78
N LEU A 170 4.00 -5.95 -8.48
CA LEU A 170 5.34 -5.88 -7.89
C LEU A 170 5.54 -4.56 -7.14
N ALA A 171 5.15 -3.43 -7.74
CA ALA A 171 5.20 -2.11 -7.11
C ALA A 171 4.46 -2.09 -5.77
N ARG A 172 3.24 -2.63 -5.73
CA ARG A 172 2.49 -2.78 -4.48
C ARG A 172 3.20 -3.69 -3.48
N GLY A 173 3.74 -4.83 -3.93
CA GLY A 173 4.50 -5.76 -3.10
C GLY A 173 5.67 -5.11 -2.37
N ILE A 174 6.39 -4.19 -3.04
CA ILE A 174 7.52 -3.45 -2.46
C ILE A 174 7.12 -2.11 -1.80
N GLY A 175 5.83 -1.78 -1.74
CA GLY A 175 5.30 -0.56 -1.10
C GLY A 175 5.45 0.73 -1.93
N ARG A 176 5.45 0.62 -3.27
CA ARG A 176 5.38 1.73 -4.24
C ARG A 176 3.96 1.84 -4.82
N GLY A 177 3.31 2.98 -4.57
CA GLY A 177 2.01 3.31 -5.16
C GLY A 177 2.08 3.60 -6.67
N GLY A 178 0.93 3.45 -7.35
CA GLY A 178 0.76 3.66 -8.80
C GLY A 178 0.97 5.10 -9.24
N GLY A 179 1.93 5.34 -10.15
CA GLY A 179 1.99 6.56 -10.97
C GLY A 179 2.35 7.90 -10.32
N GLU A 180 2.53 8.01 -9.01
CA GLU A 180 2.80 9.30 -8.37
C GLU A 180 4.30 9.60 -8.17
N LYS A 181 4.72 10.82 -8.55
CA LYS A 181 5.95 11.45 -8.04
C LYS A 181 5.86 11.48 -6.52
N ARG A 182 6.46 10.49 -5.85
CA ARG A 182 6.58 10.33 -4.39
C ARG A 182 5.38 10.91 -3.62
N LEU A 183 4.36 10.08 -3.34
CA LEU A 183 3.51 10.29 -2.16
C LEU A 183 4.40 10.29 -0.90
N GLY A 184 4.99 11.44 -0.59
CA GLY A 184 5.96 11.62 0.48
C GLY A 184 7.07 10.57 0.57
N THR A 185 7.85 10.69 1.64
CA THR A 185 8.74 9.61 2.08
C THR A 185 7.88 8.42 2.56
N ARG A 186 8.46 7.20 2.59
CA ARG A 186 7.81 6.00 3.18
C ARG A 186 7.20 6.31 4.55
N ALA A 187 7.91 7.10 5.36
CA ALA A 187 7.44 7.59 6.66
C ALA A 187 6.12 8.37 6.59
N LYS A 188 5.92 9.24 5.58
CA LYS A 188 4.66 9.98 5.41
C LYS A 188 3.51 9.04 5.05
N ARG A 189 3.74 8.08 4.16
CA ARG A 189 2.72 7.07 3.80
C ARG A 189 2.36 6.19 4.99
N LEU A 190 3.36 5.77 5.76
CA LEU A 190 3.15 4.96 6.95
C LEU A 190 2.32 5.72 8.00
N ARG A 191 2.67 6.98 8.26
CA ARG A 191 1.86 7.83 9.16
C ARG A 191 0.42 8.01 8.66
N ALA A 192 0.23 8.20 7.36
CA ALA A 192 -1.10 8.32 6.77
C ALA A 192 -1.91 7.03 6.91
N ALA A 193 -1.31 5.87 6.64
CA ALA A 193 -1.95 4.57 6.78
C ALA A 193 -2.30 4.26 8.25
N ILE A 194 -1.38 4.51 9.19
CA ILE A 194 -1.64 4.41 10.63
C ILE A 194 -2.79 5.34 11.03
N SER A 195 -2.78 6.60 10.58
CA SER A 195 -3.87 7.54 10.84
C SER A 195 -5.21 7.06 10.29
N GLY A 196 -5.21 6.39 9.13
CA GLY A 196 -6.36 5.71 8.56
C GLY A 196 -6.90 4.61 9.47
N CYS A 197 -6.04 3.70 9.95
CA CYS A 197 -6.41 2.67 10.92
C CYS A 197 -6.98 3.28 12.21
N VAL A 198 -6.27 4.25 12.80
CA VAL A 198 -6.72 4.94 14.03
C VAL A 198 -8.11 5.55 13.82
N THR A 199 -8.36 6.20 12.69
CA THR A 199 -9.64 6.83 12.39
C THR A 199 -10.75 5.80 12.23
N ALA A 200 -10.51 4.75 11.43
CA ALA A 200 -11.48 3.69 11.19
C ALA A 200 -11.86 2.96 12.49
N PHE A 201 -10.87 2.57 13.29
CA PHE A 201 -11.09 1.84 14.54
C PHE A 201 -11.79 2.69 15.59
N ASN A 202 -11.43 3.98 15.73
CA ASN A 202 -12.17 4.88 16.63
C ASN A 202 -13.64 5.02 16.20
N ALA A 203 -13.91 5.21 14.90
CA ALA A 203 -15.27 5.36 14.41
C ALA A 203 -16.12 4.09 14.62
N ILE A 204 -15.56 2.91 14.32
CA ILE A 204 -16.24 1.63 14.55
C ILE A 204 -16.52 1.43 16.04
N HIS A 205 -15.52 1.67 16.90
CA HIS A 205 -15.68 1.54 18.36
C HIS A 205 -16.75 2.49 18.89
N ASP A 206 -16.75 3.75 18.45
CA ASP A 206 -17.75 4.76 18.83
C ASP A 206 -19.17 4.32 18.43
N GLU A 207 -19.34 3.86 17.18
CA GLU A 207 -20.64 3.40 16.66
C GLU A 207 -21.17 2.18 17.42
N ILE A 208 -20.32 1.18 17.69
CA ILE A 208 -20.69 -0.01 18.47
C ILE A 208 -21.05 0.38 19.90
N THR A 209 -20.26 1.25 20.54
CA THR A 209 -20.51 1.71 21.91
C THR A 209 -21.82 2.48 22.00
N TRP A 210 -22.10 3.35 21.03
CA TRP A 210 -23.37 4.06 20.93
C TRP A 210 -24.53 3.09 20.79
N LEU A 211 -24.42 2.07 19.92
CA LEU A 211 -25.47 1.06 19.76
C LEU A 211 -25.68 0.23 21.02
N LEU A 212 -24.61 -0.17 21.71
CA LEU A 212 -24.71 -0.87 22.98
C LEU A 212 -25.42 -0.04 24.05
N ALA A 213 -25.20 1.26 24.11
CA ALA A 213 -25.90 2.13 25.05
C ALA A 213 -27.42 2.23 24.79
N HIS A 214 -27.86 2.04 23.54
CA HIS A 214 -29.26 2.26 23.13
C HIS A 214 -30.00 0.99 22.70
N THR A 215 -29.37 -0.18 22.76
CA THR A 215 -30.01 -1.47 22.44
C THR A 215 -30.43 -2.16 23.73
N ALA A 216 -31.72 -2.50 23.86
CA ALA A 216 -32.24 -3.24 25.01
C ALA A 216 -31.56 -4.61 25.16
N PRO A 217 -31.52 -5.18 26.39
CA PRO A 217 -30.99 -6.53 26.60
C PRO A 217 -31.68 -7.57 25.69
N GLY A 218 -30.88 -8.40 25.03
CA GLY A 218 -31.38 -9.42 24.10
C GLY A 218 -30.29 -9.88 23.13
N VAL A 219 -30.70 -10.73 22.18
CA VAL A 219 -29.79 -11.37 21.19
C VAL A 219 -28.99 -10.33 20.39
N GLN A 220 -29.64 -9.24 19.97
CA GLN A 220 -28.96 -8.18 19.22
C GLN A 220 -27.88 -7.48 20.04
N ARG A 221 -28.13 -7.23 21.33
CA ARG A 221 -27.14 -6.63 22.22
C ARG A 221 -25.96 -7.57 22.44
N GLN A 222 -26.21 -8.86 22.67
CA GLN A 222 -25.17 -9.89 22.80
C GLN A 222 -24.30 -9.98 21.53
N GLN A 223 -24.91 -9.87 20.36
CA GLN A 223 -24.16 -9.82 19.10
C GLN A 223 -23.27 -8.58 19.00
N LEU A 224 -23.76 -7.41 19.41
CA LEU A 224 -22.96 -6.19 19.46
C LEU A 224 -21.80 -6.31 20.45
N GLU A 225 -22.02 -6.90 21.62
CA GLU A 225 -20.98 -7.16 22.64
C GLU A 225 -19.89 -8.09 22.07
N ALA A 226 -20.29 -9.15 21.36
CA ALA A 226 -19.36 -10.07 20.71
C ALA A 226 -18.55 -9.42 19.57
N LEU A 227 -19.15 -8.49 18.81
CA LEU A 227 -18.43 -7.71 17.80
C LEU A 227 -17.50 -6.66 18.43
N HIS A 228 -17.84 -6.14 19.60
CA HIS A 228 -17.04 -5.15 20.34
C HIS A 228 -15.82 -5.77 21.01
N ALA A 229 -15.94 -6.99 21.53
CA ALA A 229 -14.92 -7.63 22.37
C ALA A 229 -13.50 -7.62 21.75
N PRO A 230 -13.27 -7.93 20.46
CA PRO A 230 -11.93 -7.84 19.87
C PRO A 230 -11.33 -6.43 19.91
N PHE A 231 -12.15 -5.38 19.77
CA PHE A 231 -11.70 -3.99 19.82
C PHE A 231 -11.25 -3.59 21.23
N LEU A 232 -11.91 -4.10 22.26
CA LEU A 232 -11.51 -3.94 23.66
C LEU A 232 -10.21 -4.69 23.94
N ALA A 233 -10.11 -5.95 23.52
CA ALA A 233 -8.89 -6.75 23.67
C ALA A 233 -7.69 -6.11 22.97
N LEU A 234 -7.89 -5.47 21.80
CA LEU A 234 -6.83 -4.71 21.14
C LEU A 234 -6.33 -3.53 21.99
N LEU A 235 -7.23 -2.78 22.63
CA LEU A 235 -6.85 -1.64 23.48
C LEU A 235 -6.22 -2.09 24.80
N GLU A 236 -6.66 -3.21 25.36
CA GLU A 236 -6.06 -3.82 26.55
C GLU A 236 -4.62 -4.28 26.29
N ARG A 237 -4.34 -4.81 25.09
CA ARG A 237 -2.97 -5.16 24.66
C ARG A 237 -2.05 -3.94 24.52
N TYR A 238 -2.60 -2.76 24.24
CA TYR A 238 -1.85 -1.53 23.98
C TYR A 238 -2.43 -0.35 24.77
N PRO A 239 -2.33 -0.36 26.11
CA PRO A 239 -2.91 0.68 26.94
C PRO A 239 -2.16 2.03 26.72
N PRO A 240 -2.86 3.17 26.86
CA PRO A 240 -2.19 4.47 26.90
C PRO A 240 -1.14 4.50 28.02
N PRO A 241 0.01 5.19 27.82
CA PRO A 241 0.94 5.41 28.90
C PRO A 241 0.21 6.10 30.06
N ALA A 242 0.39 5.58 31.28
CA ALA A 242 -0.16 6.19 32.47
C ALA A 242 0.34 7.64 32.53
N ARG A 243 -0.60 8.60 32.54
CA ARG A 243 -0.24 10.01 32.79
C ARG A 243 0.43 10.03 34.15
N SER A 244 1.73 10.33 34.20
CA SER A 244 2.45 10.57 35.44
C SER A 244 1.87 11.84 36.07
N GLY A 245 0.82 11.64 36.87
CA GLY A 245 0.28 12.67 37.74
C GLY A 245 1.10 12.70 39.02
N THR A 246 2.12 13.54 39.03
CA THR A 246 2.62 14.17 40.25
C THR A 246 3.13 15.56 39.90
N ARG A 247 2.24 16.53 40.09
CA ARG A 247 2.64 17.84 40.59
C ARG A 247 2.89 17.61 42.08
N ASP A 248 4.14 17.73 42.50
CA ASP A 248 4.48 18.14 43.86
C ASP A 248 5.48 19.28 43.70
N ASP A 249 5.13 20.44 44.23
CA ASP A 249 5.96 21.64 44.21
C ASP A 249 7.07 21.43 45.25
N GLY A 250 8.33 21.45 44.82
CA GLY A 250 9.48 21.30 45.71
C GLY A 250 10.81 21.44 44.98
N GLU A 251 11.29 22.68 44.94
CA GLU A 251 12.65 23.19 44.68
C GLU A 251 13.76 22.18 44.34
N GLY A 252 14.47 22.47 43.25
CA GLY A 252 15.73 21.84 42.89
C GLY A 252 16.22 22.38 41.55
N GLU A 253 16.87 23.53 41.58
CA GLU A 253 17.69 24.06 40.49
C GLU A 253 18.70 22.99 40.04
N GLU A 254 18.78 22.73 38.74
CA GLU A 254 20.07 22.51 38.08
C GLU A 254 19.93 22.83 36.59
N GLU A 255 20.49 24.00 36.24
CA GLU A 255 20.89 24.36 34.88
C GLU A 255 21.75 23.25 34.29
N VAL A 256 21.37 22.76 33.10
CA VAL A 256 22.36 22.23 32.16
C VAL A 256 22.10 22.88 30.82
N ALA A 257 22.99 23.82 30.52
CA ALA A 257 23.13 24.51 29.26
C ALA A 257 23.17 23.52 28.08
N THR A 258 22.34 23.78 27.07
CA THR A 258 22.49 23.17 25.75
C THR A 258 23.26 24.18 24.90
N GLU A 259 24.56 23.95 24.73
CA GLU A 259 25.38 24.63 23.71
C GLU A 259 24.85 24.24 22.31
N GLU A 260 24.37 25.24 21.57
CA GLU A 260 24.31 25.18 20.10
C GLU A 260 25.73 25.34 19.54
N PRO A 261 26.22 24.45 18.66
CA PRO A 261 27.30 24.82 17.78
C PRO A 261 26.73 25.59 16.58
N ALA A 262 27.24 26.82 16.44
CA ALA A 262 27.01 27.73 15.34
C ALA A 262 27.42 27.15 13.98
N ASP A 263 26.65 27.50 12.95
CA ASP A 263 26.99 27.39 11.54
C ASP A 263 28.30 28.14 11.26
N ASP A 264 29.36 27.42 10.87
CA ASP A 264 30.50 28.00 10.16
C ASP A 264 30.16 28.07 8.66
N GLU A 265 29.80 29.26 8.21
CA GLU A 265 29.83 29.65 6.80
C GLU A 265 31.30 29.79 6.36
N GLU A 266 31.81 28.82 5.58
CA GLU A 266 33.02 29.03 4.76
C GLU A 266 32.61 29.33 3.31
N GLU A 267 32.56 30.63 2.97
CA GLU A 267 32.89 31.09 1.61
C GLU A 267 34.34 30.76 1.29
N PRO A 268 34.65 30.50 0.01
CA PRO A 268 35.80 31.22 -0.53
C PRO A 268 35.50 31.83 -1.89
N ALA A 269 35.50 33.16 -1.93
CA ALA A 269 35.86 33.91 -3.12
C ALA A 269 37.19 34.62 -2.86
N SER A 270 38.23 34.28 -3.64
CA SER A 270 39.13 35.24 -4.32
C SER A 270 40.45 34.58 -4.76
N ALA A 271 40.70 34.54 -6.07
CA ALA A 271 42.04 34.74 -6.64
C ALA A 271 42.47 36.23 -6.42
N PRO A 272 43.70 36.74 -6.72
CA PRO A 272 44.84 36.23 -7.50
C PRO A 272 46.19 36.58 -6.75
N PRO A 273 47.38 36.96 -7.32
CA PRO A 273 47.76 37.53 -8.63
C PRO A 273 48.41 36.54 -9.63
#